data_AF-A0A540W0G3-F1
#
_entry.id   AF-A0A540W0G3-F1
#
_cell.length_a   1.000
_cell.length_b   1.000
_cell.length_c   1.000
_cell.angle_alpha   90.00
_cell.angle_beta   90.00
_cell.angle_gamma   90.00
#
_symmetry.space_group_name_H-M   'P 1'
#
loop_
_entity.id
_entity.type
_entity.pdbx_description
1 polymer ?
#
loop_
_entity_poly.entity_id
_entity_poly.type
_entity_poly.pdbx_seq_one_letter_code
_entity_poly.pdbx_strand_id
1 'polypeptide(L)'
;MDEDEPLEQWAARRDAMRRPVGELKAVMLDGLAATHVRPTEPRLILCWDGVEWVPHTVADDYPTAQRILHGIKGDGMIPMPAPQPRKPAGRHRKPR
;
A
#
# COMPACT_ATOMS: atom_id res chain seq x y z
N MET A 1 -22.02 30.50 -13.63
CA MET A 1 -22.98 29.99 -12.63
C MET A 1 -22.68 28.52 -12.55
N ASP A 2 -21.78 28.14 -11.66
CA ASP A 2 -21.42 26.74 -11.46
C ASP A 2 -22.65 26.01 -10.93
N GLU A 3 -23.05 24.93 -11.60
CA GLU A 3 -24.08 24.02 -11.08
C GLU A 3 -23.51 23.36 -9.83
N ASP A 4 -24.01 23.79 -8.66
CA ASP A 4 -23.64 23.17 -7.39
C ASP A 4 -23.90 21.66 -7.46
N GLU A 5 -22.89 20.87 -7.10
CA GLU A 5 -23.02 19.43 -7.04
C GLU A 5 -24.18 19.03 -6.10
N PRO A 6 -25.12 18.18 -6.55
CA PRO A 6 -26.16 17.65 -5.68
C PRO A 6 -25.57 16.92 -4.46
N LEU A 7 -26.07 17.24 -3.26
CA LEU A 7 -25.60 16.69 -1.99
C LEU A 7 -25.53 15.15 -1.98
N GLU A 8 -26.49 14.48 -2.61
CA GLU A 8 -26.52 13.02 -2.72
C GLU A 8 -25.31 12.47 -3.49
N GLN A 9 -24.91 13.10 -4.59
CA GLN A 9 -23.74 12.70 -5.37
C GLN A 9 -22.45 12.93 -4.59
N TRP A 10 -22.36 14.06 -3.90
CA TRP A 10 -21.24 14.36 -3.01
C TRP A 10 -21.12 13.33 -1.88
N ALA A 11 -22.24 13.01 -1.22
CA ALA A 11 -22.29 12.05 -0.11
C ALA A 11 -21.92 10.64 -0.56
N ALA A 12 -22.49 10.17 -1.68
CA ALA A 12 -22.17 8.87 -2.24
C ALA A 12 -20.68 8.74 -2.60
N ARG A 13 -20.08 9.80 -3.17
CA ARG A 13 -18.65 9.81 -3.47
C ARG A 13 -17.80 9.71 -2.20
N ARG A 14 -18.18 10.41 -1.13
CA ARG A 14 -17.47 10.32 0.15
C ARG A 14 -17.61 8.95 0.79
N ASP A 15 -18.78 8.35 0.73
CA ASP A 15 -19.00 7.00 1.22
C ASP A 15 -18.19 5.98 0.43
N ALA A 16 -18.09 6.11 -0.89
CA ALA A 16 -17.23 5.28 -1.72
C ALA A 16 -15.72 5.45 -1.40
N MET A 17 -15.32 6.60 -0.87
CA MET A 17 -13.95 6.87 -0.42
C MET A 17 -13.69 6.46 1.04
N ARG A 18 -14.70 6.00 1.79
CA ARG A 18 -14.49 5.50 3.15
C ARG A 18 -13.68 4.22 3.11
N ARG A 19 -12.71 4.13 4.02
CA ARG A 19 -11.98 2.88 4.23
C ARG A 19 -12.90 1.81 4.81
N PRO A 20 -12.83 0.57 4.32
CA PRO A 20 -13.54 -0.54 4.94
C PRO A 20 -12.98 -0.83 6.34
N VAL A 21 -13.87 -1.14 7.28
CA VAL A 21 -13.48 -1.67 8.60
C VAL A 21 -12.69 -2.97 8.39
N GLY A 22 -11.59 -3.13 9.12
CA GLY A 22 -10.68 -4.26 8.99
C GLY A 22 -9.52 -4.04 8.02
N GLU A 23 -9.45 -2.89 7.33
CA GLU A 23 -8.27 -2.56 6.51
C GLU A 23 -7.01 -2.54 7.38
N LEU A 24 -5.94 -3.19 6.90
CA LEU A 24 -4.67 -3.28 7.60
C LEU A 24 -3.63 -2.33 6.98
N LYS A 25 -2.74 -1.78 7.80
CA LYS A 25 -1.53 -1.09 7.35
C LYS A 25 -0.33 -1.46 8.21
N ALA A 26 0.86 -1.47 7.61
CA ALA A 26 2.12 -1.65 8.32
C ALA A 26 2.82 -0.30 8.51
N VAL A 27 3.31 -0.05 9.72
CA VAL A 27 4.14 1.12 10.04
C VAL A 27 5.42 0.68 10.74
N MET A 28 6.47 1.49 10.63
CA MET A 28 7.68 1.29 11.41
C MET A 28 7.44 1.71 12.86
N LEU A 29 8.04 1.01 13.82
CA LEU A 29 7.86 1.33 15.25
C LEU A 29 8.41 2.72 15.61
N ASP A 30 9.47 3.16 14.90
CA ASP A 30 10.05 4.49 15.09
C ASP A 30 9.27 5.60 14.35
N GLY A 31 8.35 5.25 13.44
CA GLY A 31 7.49 6.18 12.70
C GLY A 31 8.20 7.15 11.75
N LEU A 32 9.53 7.07 11.61
CA LEU A 32 10.35 8.11 10.96
C LEU A 32 10.68 7.82 9.49
N ALA A 33 10.39 6.62 8.99
CA ALA A 33 10.79 6.18 7.67
C ALA A 33 9.66 5.50 6.88
N ALA A 34 9.77 5.54 5.55
CA ALA A 34 8.91 4.74 4.69
C ALA A 34 9.12 3.24 4.98
N THR A 35 8.05 2.45 4.83
CA THR A 35 8.00 1.05 5.28
C THR A 35 9.09 0.14 4.71
N HIS A 36 9.63 0.46 3.54
CA HIS A 36 10.66 -0.30 2.82
C HIS A 36 12.11 0.04 3.19
N VAL A 37 12.36 1.11 3.95
CA VAL A 37 13.74 1.64 4.15
C VAL A 37 14.62 0.69 4.95
N ARG A 38 14.07 -0.11 5.86
CA ARG A 38 14.82 -1.08 6.69
C ARG A 38 14.09 -2.41 6.77
N PRO A 39 14.09 -3.22 5.69
CA PRO A 39 13.14 -4.31 5.51
C PRO A 39 13.24 -5.43 6.55
N THR A 40 14.35 -5.54 7.29
CA THR A 40 14.59 -6.53 8.34
C THR A 40 14.14 -6.09 9.73
N GLU A 41 13.70 -4.85 9.88
CA GLU A 41 13.22 -4.34 11.17
C GLU A 41 11.74 -4.65 11.40
N PRO A 42 11.31 -4.80 12.66
CA PRO A 42 9.91 -5.06 12.99
C PRO A 42 8.95 -3.99 12.50
N ARG A 43 7.70 -4.40 12.26
CA ARG A 43 6.59 -3.53 11.83
C ARG A 43 5.39 -3.70 12.72
N LEU A 44 4.82 -2.58 13.15
CA LEU A 44 3.52 -2.56 13.80
C LEU A 44 2.44 -2.63 12.71
N ILE A 45 1.59 -3.65 12.79
CA ILE A 45 0.40 -3.75 11.98
C ILE A 45 -0.74 -3.08 12.73
N LEU A 46 -1.38 -2.14 12.06
CA LEU A 46 -2.56 -1.42 12.54
C LEU A 46 -3.78 -1.85 11.74
N CYS A 47 -4.93 -1.91 12.41
CA CYS A 47 -6.23 -2.20 11.81
C CYS A 47 -7.11 -0.95 11.88
N TRP A 48 -7.85 -0.66 10.81
CA TRP A 48 -8.87 0.38 10.80
C TRP A 48 -10.15 -0.16 11.45
N ASP A 49 -10.59 0.42 12.56
CA ASP A 49 -11.81 0.00 13.26
C ASP A 49 -13.09 0.70 12.76
N GLY A 50 -12.94 1.66 11.83
CA GLY A 50 -14.01 2.52 11.33
C GLY A 50 -13.85 3.99 11.75
N VAL A 51 -13.03 4.26 12.77
CA VAL A 51 -12.80 5.59 13.34
C VAL A 51 -11.32 5.91 13.41
N GLU A 52 -10.50 4.98 13.87
CA GLU A 52 -9.06 5.14 14.04
C GLU A 52 -8.26 3.88 13.66
N TRP A 53 -6.93 4.05 13.65
CA TRP A 53 -5.99 2.97 13.43
C TRP A 53 -5.56 2.39 14.78
N VAL A 54 -6.04 1.19 15.10
CA VAL A 54 -5.73 0.49 16.35
C VAL A 54 -4.59 -0.53 16.18
N PRO A 55 -3.75 -0.75 17.20
CA PRO A 55 -2.75 -1.82 17.18
C PRO A 55 -3.39 -3.20 16.97
N HIS A 56 -2.89 -3.95 15.99
CA HIS A 56 -3.38 -5.29 15.67
C HIS A 56 -2.36 -6.38 16.02
N THR A 57 -1.12 -6.25 15.52
CA THR A 57 -0.01 -7.19 15.82
C THR A 57 1.35 -6.58 15.46
N VAL A 58 2.44 -7.26 15.77
CA VAL A 58 3.80 -6.91 15.33
C VAL A 58 4.32 -8.02 14.41
N ALA A 59 4.90 -7.63 13.27
CA ALA A 59 5.62 -8.51 12.37
C ALA A 59 7.12 -8.31 12.55
N ASP A 60 7.90 -9.39 12.48
CA ASP A 60 9.35 -9.35 12.70
C ASP A 60 10.11 -8.58 11.61
N ASP A 61 9.58 -8.58 10.39
CA ASP A 61 10.17 -7.93 9.22
C ASP A 61 9.12 -7.44 8.21
N TYR A 62 9.57 -6.68 7.21
CA TYR A 62 8.72 -6.15 6.15
C TYR A 62 8.08 -7.24 5.26
N PRO A 63 8.78 -8.31 4.83
CA PRO A 63 8.15 -9.41 4.10
C PRO A 63 6.99 -10.06 4.87
N THR A 64 7.17 -10.33 6.16
CA THR A 64 6.13 -10.91 7.02
C THR A 64 4.97 -9.96 7.18
N ALA A 65 5.24 -8.65 7.35
CA ALA A 65 4.21 -7.63 7.34
C ALA A 65 3.39 -7.65 6.04
N GLN A 66 4.03 -7.71 4.87
CA GLN A 66 3.33 -7.80 3.58
C GLN A 66 2.45 -9.06 3.47
N ARG A 67 2.91 -10.21 3.98
CA ARG A 67 2.08 -11.43 4.00
C ARG A 67 0.82 -11.25 4.81
N ILE A 68 0.92 -10.63 5.99
CA ILE A 68 -0.23 -10.33 6.86
C ILE A 68 -1.20 -9.38 6.15
N LEU A 69 -0.70 -8.28 5.56
CA LEU A 69 -1.52 -7.27 4.88
C LEU A 69 -2.32 -7.85 3.72
N HIS A 70 -1.74 -8.79 2.97
CA HIS A 70 -2.35 -9.35 1.75
C HIS A 70 -2.95 -10.74 1.97
N GLY A 71 -3.00 -11.23 3.21
CA GLY A 71 -3.54 -12.56 3.54
C GLY A 71 -2.81 -13.72 2.88
N ILE A 72 -1.52 -13.56 2.56
CA ILE A 72 -0.72 -14.56 1.84
C ILE A 72 -0.33 -15.68 2.81
N LYS A 73 -0.74 -16.92 2.50
CA LYS A 73 -0.38 -18.13 3.26
C LYS A 73 0.93 -18.74 2.72
N GLY A 74 1.74 -19.32 3.60
CA GLY A 74 3.02 -19.96 3.23
C GLY A 74 4.17 -18.96 3.12
N ASP A 75 5.21 -19.31 2.35
CA ASP A 75 6.39 -18.43 2.17
C ASP A 75 6.08 -17.18 1.32
N GLY A 76 4.93 -17.15 0.66
CA GLY A 76 4.47 -16.04 -0.19
C GLY A 76 5.34 -15.83 -1.43
N MET A 77 6.18 -16.81 -1.78
CA MET A 77 6.98 -16.76 -2.99
C MET A 77 6.08 -17.02 -4.19
N ILE A 78 5.69 -15.95 -4.88
CA ILE A 78 5.16 -16.08 -6.24
C ILE A 78 6.38 -16.20 -7.16
N PRO A 79 6.60 -17.32 -7.87
CA PRO A 79 7.68 -17.41 -8.84
C PRO A 79 7.45 -16.36 -9.93
N MET A 80 8.17 -15.25 -9.83
CA MET A 80 8.09 -14.15 -10.77
C MET A 80 8.88 -14.56 -12.02
N PRO A 81 8.28 -14.54 -13.22
CA PRO A 81 9.03 -14.80 -14.44
C PRO A 81 10.20 -13.81 -14.54
N ALA A 82 11.36 -14.30 -14.98
CA ALA A 82 12.53 -13.46 -15.15
C ALA A 82 12.20 -12.24 -16.02
N PRO A 83 12.68 -11.03 -15.65
CA PRO A 83 12.40 -9.84 -16.42
C PRO A 83 12.92 -10.02 -17.85
N GLN A 84 12.02 -9.92 -18.83
CA GLN A 84 12.40 -10.03 -20.23
C GLN A 84 13.29 -8.82 -20.61
N PRO A 85 14.34 -9.03 -21.41
CA PRO A 85 15.20 -7.94 -21.86
C PRO A 85 14.35 -6.90 -22.61
N ARG A 86 14.33 -5.67 -22.10
CA ARG A 86 13.66 -4.55 -22.76
C ARG A 86 14.39 -4.22 -24.06
N LYS A 87 13.64 -3.91 -25.13
CA LYS A 87 14.23 -3.40 -26.38
C LYS A 87 15.08 -2.16 -26.05
N PRO A 88 16.31 -2.04 -26.57
CA PRO A 88 17.15 -0.88 -26.31
C PRO A 88 16.41 0.38 -26.80
N ALA A 89 16.34 1.40 -25.94
CA ALA A 89 15.83 2.71 -26.33
C ALA A 89 16.66 3.21 -27.51
N GLY A 90 16.00 3.46 -28.65
CA GLY A 90 16.68 3.88 -29.87
C GLY A 90 17.58 5.08 -29.62
N ARG A 91 18.76 5.11 -30.27
CA ARG A 91 19.71 6.22 -30.15
C ARG A 91 18.99 7.54 -30.44
N HIS A 92 18.90 8.41 -29.43
CA HIS A 92 18.41 9.77 -29.60
C HIS A 92 19.21 10.44 -30.73
N ARG A 93 18.54 10.86 -31.81
CA ARG A 93 19.19 11.68 -32.83
C ARG A 93 19.51 13.04 -32.21
N LYS A 94 20.79 13.42 -32.24
CA LYS A 94 21.20 14.76 -31.81
C LYS A 94 20.53 15.82 -32.71
N PRO A 95 20.03 16.93 -32.14
CA PRO A 95 19.54 18.05 -32.93
C PRO A 95 20.68 18.67 -33.72
N ARG A 96 20.35 19.16 -34.93
CA ARG A 96 21.27 19.76 -35.90
C ARG A 96 21.34 21.26 -35.70
#